data_AF-A0A958MQ39-F1
#
_entry.id   AF-A0A958MQ39-F1
#
_cell.length_a   1.000
_cell.length_b   1.000
_cell.length_c   1.000
_cell.angle_alpha   90.00
_cell.angle_beta   90.00
_cell.angle_gamma   90.00
#
_symmetry.space_group_name_H-M   'P 1'
#
loop_
_entity.id
_entity.type
_entity.pdbx_description
1 polymer ?
#
loop_
_entity_poly.entity_id
_entity_poly.type
_entity_poly.pdbx_seq_one_letter_code
_entity_poly.pdbx_strand_id
1 'polypeptide(L)'
;MLDQNRHSIFEFLKTKNGDVFVKDLFANEKLVIKNSSVTIGFEKDQLFEARLIPVDDSFIFTQSFCFHPPNAAKYILKEIKRVRKIKDEDERRREREMLIMKLFKMRYKFEQYRHVDIKEIYTNEPRLRI
;
A
#
# COMPACT_ATOMS: atom_id res chain seq x y z
N MET A 1 -16.13 -17.83 -2.51
CA MET A 1 -15.34 -17.63 -1.27
C MET A 1 -14.02 -16.88 -1.49
N LEU A 2 -13.41 -16.87 -2.69
CA LEU A 2 -12.14 -16.15 -2.97
C LEU A 2 -12.29 -14.64 -3.32
N ASP A 3 -13.52 -14.14 -3.48
CA ASP A 3 -13.81 -12.78 -3.97
C ASP A 3 -13.79 -11.67 -2.90
N GLN A 4 -13.53 -12.00 -1.63
CA GLN A 4 -13.57 -11.01 -0.54
C GLN A 4 -12.17 -10.62 -0.03
N ASN A 5 -11.12 -10.80 -0.83
CA ASN A 5 -9.80 -10.32 -0.43
C ASN A 5 -9.64 -8.82 -0.70
N ARG A 6 -8.93 -8.14 0.19
CA ARG A 6 -8.70 -6.69 0.14
C ARG A 6 -7.24 -6.43 -0.17
N HIS A 7 -6.95 -6.20 -1.44
CA HIS A 7 -5.63 -5.78 -1.93
C HIS A 7 -5.58 -4.25 -1.99
N SER A 8 -4.70 -3.64 -1.20
CA SER A 8 -4.66 -2.18 -1.04
C SER A 8 -3.27 -1.68 -0.65
N ILE A 9 -3.12 -0.36 -0.62
CA ILE A 9 -2.02 0.31 0.08
C ILE A 9 -2.53 0.73 1.45
N PHE A 10 -1.81 0.31 2.48
CA PHE A 10 -2.11 0.58 3.87
C PHE A 10 -1.06 1.51 4.49
N GLU A 11 -1.50 2.27 5.48
CA GLU A 11 -0.65 2.99 6.41
C GLU A 11 -0.65 2.25 7.75
N PHE A 12 0.53 1.89 8.26
CA PHE A 12 0.66 1.31 9.58
C PHE A 12 0.42 2.37 10.65
N LEU A 13 -0.47 2.07 11.60
CA LEU A 13 -0.81 3.01 12.69
C LEU A 13 -0.11 2.62 14.00
N LYS A 14 -0.28 1.37 14.45
CA LYS A 14 0.29 0.84 15.69
C LYS A 14 0.05 -0.66 15.83
N THR A 15 0.76 -1.28 16.77
CA THR A 15 0.47 -2.60 17.32
C THR A 15 0.02 -2.45 18.78
N LYS A 16 -0.98 -3.21 19.22
CA LYS A 16 -1.41 -3.25 20.64
C LYS A 16 -1.96 -4.64 20.97
N ASN A 17 -1.44 -5.27 22.03
CA ASN A 17 -1.92 -6.58 22.51
C ASN A 17 -1.94 -7.69 21.44
N GLY A 18 -0.98 -7.68 20.50
CA GLY A 18 -0.95 -8.62 19.37
C GLY A 18 -1.80 -8.21 18.16
N ASP A 19 -2.65 -7.20 18.29
CA ASP A 19 -3.44 -6.65 17.19
C ASP A 19 -2.64 -5.61 16.40
N VAL A 20 -2.83 -5.62 15.08
CA VAL A 20 -2.22 -4.64 14.17
C VAL A 20 -3.29 -3.71 13.63
N PHE A 21 -3.06 -2.41 13.81
CA PHE A 21 -3.95 -1.34 13.38
C PHE A 21 -3.38 -0.70 12.12
N VAL A 22 -4.18 -0.71 11.06
CA VAL A 22 -3.80 -0.13 9.76
C VAL A 22 -4.91 0.77 9.25
N LYS A 23 -4.57 1.64 8.30
CA LYS A 23 -5.55 2.39 7.53
C LYS A 23 -5.46 2.00 6.07
N ASP A 24 -6.56 1.53 5.48
CA ASP A 24 -6.67 1.43 4.04
C ASP A 24 -6.75 2.83 3.44
N LEU A 25 -5.79 3.18 2.60
CA LEU A 25 -5.68 4.53 2.06
C LEU A 25 -6.66 4.81 0.92
N PHE A 26 -7.08 3.79 0.15
CA PHE A 26 -8.08 3.95 -0.91
C PHE A 26 -9.49 4.06 -0.34
N ALA A 27 -9.84 3.18 0.60
CA ALA A 27 -11.15 3.23 1.28
C ALA A 27 -11.22 4.31 2.36
N ASN A 28 -10.07 4.81 2.82
CA ASN A 28 -9.95 5.74 3.94
C ASN A 28 -10.57 5.20 5.24
N GLU A 29 -10.35 3.92 5.49
CA GLU A 29 -10.96 3.16 6.57
C GLU A 29 -9.86 2.59 7.48
N LYS A 30 -10.10 2.59 8.80
CA LYS A 30 -9.19 1.94 9.76
C LYS A 30 -9.62 0.50 9.98
N LEU A 31 -8.65 -0.41 9.97
CA LEU A 31 -8.86 -1.85 10.17
C LEU A 31 -8.01 -2.35 11.33
N VAL A 32 -8.49 -3.42 11.97
CA VAL A 32 -7.80 -4.15 13.02
C VAL A 32 -7.64 -5.59 12.58
N ILE A 33 -6.39 -6.02 12.46
CA ILE A 33 -5.99 -7.41 12.24
C ILE A 33 -5.76 -7.98 13.63
N LYS A 34 -6.73 -8.75 14.14
CA LYS A 34 -6.71 -9.29 15.50
C LYS A 34 -5.70 -10.44 15.60
N ASN A 35 -4.94 -10.50 16.68
CA ASN A 35 -3.93 -11.55 16.92
C ASN A 35 -3.06 -11.85 15.70
N SER A 36 -2.56 -10.78 15.04
CA SER A 36 -1.81 -10.91 13.80
C SER A 36 -0.57 -11.77 14.02
N SER A 37 -0.30 -12.70 13.10
CA SER A 37 0.98 -13.43 13.08
C SER A 37 2.16 -12.52 12.67
N VAL A 38 1.86 -11.36 12.10
CA VAL A 38 2.83 -10.34 11.69
C VAL A 38 2.63 -9.11 12.56
N THR A 39 3.48 -8.91 13.57
CA THR A 39 3.40 -7.79 14.53
C THR A 39 4.64 -6.91 14.54
N ILE A 40 5.70 -7.34 13.85
CA ILE A 40 7.01 -6.69 13.77
C ILE A 40 7.33 -6.31 12.31
N GLY A 41 8.33 -5.44 12.13
CA GLY A 41 8.78 -5.02 10.80
C GLY A 41 8.00 -3.85 10.19
N PHE A 42 7.08 -3.25 10.95
CA PHE A 42 6.41 -2.01 10.58
C PHE A 42 7.04 -0.81 11.29
N GLU A 43 7.27 0.26 10.56
CA GLU A 43 7.57 1.57 11.11
C GLU A 43 6.29 2.41 11.18
N LYS A 44 6.21 3.32 12.16
CA LYS A 44 5.06 4.23 12.28
C LYS A 44 4.89 5.05 11.00
N ASP A 45 3.66 5.20 10.54
CA ASP A 45 3.28 5.95 9.32
C ASP A 45 3.87 5.36 8.02
N GLN A 46 4.44 4.15 8.07
CA GLN A 46 4.96 3.45 6.91
C GLN A 46 3.83 3.03 5.97
N LEU A 47 4.03 3.28 4.68
CA LEU A 47 3.10 2.88 3.64
C LEU A 47 3.53 1.55 3.04
N PHE A 48 2.60 0.62 2.88
CA PHE A 48 2.89 -0.69 2.33
C PHE A 48 1.70 -1.26 1.55
N GLU A 49 2.01 -2.00 0.50
CA GLU A 49 1.05 -2.85 -0.19
C GLU A 49 0.91 -4.17 0.54
N ALA A 50 -0.33 -4.64 0.70
CA ALA A 50 -0.62 -5.99 1.18
C ALA A 50 -1.99 -6.47 0.67
N ARG A 51 -2.25 -7.77 0.85
CA ARG A 51 -3.59 -8.34 0.72
C ARG A 51 -4.06 -8.86 2.08
N LEU A 52 -5.28 -8.48 2.43
CA LEU A 52 -6.00 -8.99 3.59
C LEU A 52 -7.07 -9.99 3.15
N ILE A 53 -7.20 -11.10 3.86
CA ILE A 53 -8.25 -12.10 3.66
C ILE A 53 -9.14 -12.08 4.91
N PRO A 54 -10.47 -11.92 4.79
CA PRO A 54 -11.37 -11.99 5.93
C PRO A 54 -11.37 -13.43 6.49
N VAL A 55 -11.22 -13.54 7.81
CA VAL A 55 -11.29 -14.80 8.55
C VAL A 55 -12.06 -14.49 9.83
N ASP A 56 -13.17 -15.20 10.02
CA ASP A 56 -14.11 -14.98 11.12
C ASP A 56 -14.54 -13.50 11.24
N ASP A 57 -14.24 -12.85 12.36
CA ASP A 57 -14.57 -11.45 12.66
C ASP A 57 -13.40 -10.48 12.46
N SER A 58 -12.35 -10.91 11.73
CA SER A 58 -11.15 -10.13 11.47
C SER A 58 -10.57 -10.40 10.08
N PHE A 59 -9.28 -10.13 9.92
CA PHE A 59 -8.51 -10.33 8.70
C PHE A 59 -7.20 -11.03 9.04
N ILE A 60 -6.62 -11.68 8.05
CA ILE A 60 -5.21 -12.11 8.06
C ILE A 60 -4.46 -11.45 6.92
N PHE A 61 -3.18 -11.13 7.13
CA PHE A 61 -2.29 -10.76 6.04
C PHE A 61 -1.94 -12.00 5.22
N THR A 62 -1.93 -11.86 3.89
CA THR A 62 -1.13 -12.75 3.05
C THR A 62 0.36 -12.42 3.22
N GLN A 63 1.26 -13.39 2.99
CA GLN A 63 2.72 -13.21 3.19
C GLN A 63 3.41 -12.26 2.18
N SER A 64 2.66 -11.56 1.33
CA SER A 64 3.20 -10.66 0.32
C SER A 64 3.03 -9.21 0.73
N PHE A 65 4.11 -8.60 1.17
CA PHE A 65 4.20 -7.18 1.50
C PHE A 65 5.12 -6.46 0.52
N CYS A 66 4.76 -5.24 0.14
CA CYS A 66 5.68 -4.32 -0.52
C CYS A 66 5.73 -3.01 0.27
N PHE A 67 6.79 -2.84 1.06
CA PHE A 67 7.02 -1.65 1.87
C PHE A 67 7.61 -0.53 1.03
N HIS A 68 6.99 0.64 1.06
CA HIS A 68 7.49 1.81 0.36
C HIS A 68 8.41 2.65 1.27
N PRO A 69 9.48 3.23 0.71
CA PRO A 69 10.37 4.12 1.46
C PRO A 69 9.62 5.36 1.96
N PRO A 70 9.89 5.86 3.18
CA PRO A 70 9.19 7.01 3.76
C PRO A 70 9.19 8.26 2.86
N ASN A 71 10.30 8.51 2.16
CA ASN A 71 10.44 9.66 1.25
C ASN A 71 9.49 9.61 0.03
N ALA A 72 8.92 8.44 -0.30
CA ALA A 72 7.92 8.30 -1.35
C ALA A 72 6.49 8.59 -0.86
N ALA A 73 6.24 8.70 0.45
CA ALA A 73 4.90 8.80 1.02
C ALA A 73 4.11 9.98 0.45
N LYS A 74 4.75 11.16 0.29
CA LYS A 74 4.11 12.34 -0.28
C LYS A 74 3.57 12.10 -1.70
N TYR A 75 4.34 11.41 -2.54
CA TYR A 75 3.93 11.06 -3.90
C TYR A 75 2.76 10.06 -3.87
N ILE A 76 2.90 8.98 -3.10
CA ILE A 76 1.90 7.91 -2.98
C ILE A 76 0.56 8.48 -2.51
N LEU A 77 0.55 9.27 -1.42
CA LEU A 77 -0.67 9.86 -0.87
C LEU A 77 -1.36 10.81 -1.87
N LYS A 78 -0.59 11.55 -2.68
CA LYS A 78 -1.13 12.40 -3.75
C LYS A 78 -1.85 11.56 -4.81
N GLU A 79 -1.23 10.49 -5.29
CA GLU A 79 -1.81 9.63 -6.32
C GLU A 79 -3.03 8.86 -5.81
N ILE A 80 -3.01 8.35 -4.57
CA ILE A 80 -4.18 7.72 -3.96
C ILE A 80 -5.34 8.72 -3.85
N LYS A 81 -5.08 9.97 -3.45
CA LYS A 81 -6.10 11.03 -3.41
C LYS A 81 -6.67 11.33 -4.80
N ARG A 82 -5.86 11.25 -5.87
CA ARG A 82 -6.34 11.37 -7.26
C ARG A 82 -7.32 10.25 -7.59
N VAL A 83 -6.94 8.99 -7.34
CA VAL A 83 -7.79 7.81 -7.61
C VAL A 83 -9.10 7.88 -6.82
N ARG A 84 -9.06 8.27 -5.55
CA ARG A 84 -10.25 8.41 -4.70
C ARG A 84 -11.28 9.44 -5.18
N LYS A 85 -10.86 10.40 -5.99
CA LYS A 85 -11.75 11.44 -6.54
C LYS A 85 -12.51 10.99 -7.79
N ILE A 86 -12.16 9.83 -8.36
CA ILE A 86 -12.88 9.26 -9.50
C ILE A 86 -14.27 8.83 -9.04
N LYS A 87 -15.30 9.28 -9.76
CA LYS A 87 -16.71 9.03 -9.42
C LYS A 87 -17.23 7.71 -9.99
N ASP A 88 -16.76 7.34 -11.18
CA ASP A 88 -17.10 6.07 -11.80
C ASP A 88 -16.41 4.92 -11.07
N GLU A 89 -17.18 3.93 -10.62
CA GLU A 89 -16.66 2.85 -9.78
C GLU A 89 -15.70 1.94 -10.55
N ASP A 90 -16.02 1.63 -11.81
CA ASP A 90 -15.22 0.75 -12.65
C ASP A 90 -13.90 1.39 -13.05
N GLU A 91 -13.93 2.66 -13.45
CA GLU A 91 -12.73 3.48 -13.67
C GLU A 91 -11.89 3.57 -12.41
N ARG A 92 -12.50 3.85 -11.24
CA ARG A 92 -11.77 3.94 -9.97
C ARG A 92 -11.10 2.63 -9.61
N ARG A 93 -11.78 1.50 -9.80
CA ARG A 93 -11.23 0.16 -9.58
C ARG A 93 -10.03 -0.10 -10.48
N ARG A 94 -10.14 0.18 -11.79
CA ARG A 94 -9.03 0.04 -12.75
C ARG A 94 -7.85 0.93 -12.39
N GLU A 95 -8.09 2.21 -12.08
CA GLU A 95 -7.05 3.17 -11.70
C GLU A 95 -6.35 2.80 -10.39
N ARG A 96 -7.08 2.23 -9.43
CA ARG A 96 -6.50 1.66 -8.21
C ARG A 96 -5.52 0.53 -8.53
N GLU A 97 -5.93 -0.44 -9.35
CA GLU A 97 -5.10 -1.59 -9.72
C GLU A 97 -3.85 -1.15 -10.50
N MET A 98 -4.01 -0.23 -11.45
CA MET A 98 -2.90 0.37 -12.19
C MET A 98 -1.93 1.12 -11.26
N LEU A 99 -2.44 1.86 -10.28
CA LEU A 99 -1.59 2.56 -9.31
C LEU A 99 -0.81 1.59 -8.43
N ILE A 100 -1.45 0.54 -7.90
CA ILE A 100 -0.76 -0.48 -7.10
C ILE A 100 0.38 -1.12 -7.90
N MET A 101 0.09 -1.58 -9.13
CA MET A 101 1.11 -2.14 -10.03
C MET A 101 2.25 -1.15 -10.33
N LYS A 102 1.92 0.13 -10.53
CA LYS A 102 2.92 1.18 -10.76
C LYS A 102 3.82 1.39 -9.54
N LEU A 103 3.25 1.44 -8.34
CA LEU A 103 4.01 1.61 -7.10
C LEU A 103 4.91 0.41 -6.80
N PHE A 104 4.44 -0.81 -7.09
CA PHE A 104 5.27 -2.02 -7.03
C PHE A 104 6.49 -1.92 -7.96
N LYS A 105 6.29 -1.53 -9.23
CA LYS A 105 7.38 -1.32 -10.19
C LYS A 105 8.35 -0.21 -9.74
N MET A 106 7.85 0.89 -9.18
CA MET A 106 8.71 1.95 -8.62
C MET A 106 9.53 1.45 -7.45
N ARG A 107 8.93 0.65 -6.55
CA ARG A 107 9.65 0.07 -5.42
C ARG A 107 10.75 -0.89 -5.87
N TYR A 108 10.47 -1.70 -6.88
CA TYR A 108 11.43 -2.59 -7.51
C TYR A 108 12.59 -1.81 -8.15
N LYS A 109 12.31 -0.74 -8.92
CA LYS A 109 13.34 0.14 -9.48
C LYS A 109 14.21 0.77 -8.40
N PHE A 110 13.62 1.23 -7.30
CA PHE A 110 14.37 1.79 -6.17
C PHE A 110 15.32 0.76 -5.54
N GLU A 111 14.89 -0.50 -5.50
CA GLU A 111 15.69 -1.62 -5.02
C GLU A 111 16.89 -1.94 -5.93
N GLN A 112 16.66 -1.89 -7.25
CA GLN A 112 17.68 -2.16 -8.27
C GLN A 112 18.67 -1.01 -8.44
N TYR A 113 18.18 0.23 -8.49
CA TYR A 113 18.97 1.42 -8.79
C TYR A 113 19.20 2.26 -7.53
N ARG A 114 19.87 1.68 -6.52
CA ARG A 114 20.09 2.34 -5.21
C ARG A 114 20.85 3.67 -5.26
N HIS A 115 21.56 3.93 -6.36
CA HIS A 115 22.30 5.18 -6.61
C HIS A 115 21.41 6.30 -7.16
N VAL A 116 20.19 6.00 -7.62
CA VAL A 116 19.26 6.97 -8.18
C VAL A 116 18.44 7.59 -7.05
N ASP A 117 18.29 8.92 -7.07
CA ASP A 117 17.43 9.61 -6.11
C ASP A 117 15.98 9.10 -6.22
N ILE A 118 15.39 8.81 -5.07
CA ILE A 118 14.00 8.35 -4.95
C ILE A 118 12.99 9.22 -5.68
N LYS A 119 13.23 10.54 -5.79
CA LYS A 119 12.37 11.50 -6.49
C LYS A 119 12.37 11.29 -8.01
N GLU A 120 13.44 10.70 -8.54
CA GLU A 120 13.57 10.35 -9.96
C GLU A 120 12.86 9.03 -10.28
N ILE A 121 12.52 8.24 -9.25
CA ILE A 121 11.81 6.97 -9.37
C ILE A 121 10.31 7.15 -9.09
N TYR A 122 9.96 7.80 -7.98
CA TYR A 122 8.57 8.06 -7.57
C TYR A 122 8.08 9.38 -8.17
N THR A 123 7.89 9.36 -9.48
CA THR A 123 7.42 10.51 -10.26
C THR A 123 6.52 10.05 -11.41
N ASN A 124 5.69 10.96 -11.93
CA ASN A 124 4.91 10.72 -13.15
C ASN A 124 5.71 11.05 -14.42
N GLU A 125 6.87 11.69 -14.28
CA GLU A 125 7.73 12.06 -15.40
C GLU A 125 8.77 10.96 -15.65
N PRO A 126 8.97 10.52 -16.91
CA PRO A 126 10.03 9.57 -17.22
C PRO A 126 11.39 10.29 -17.13
N ARG A 127 12.06 10.15 -15.99
CA ARG A 127 13.38 10.77 -15.77
C ARG A 127 14.56 9.80 -15.90
N LEU A 128 14.27 8.51 -15.83
CA LEU A 128 15.24 7.44 -16.04
C LEU A 128 15.29 7.05 -17.52
N ARG A 129 16.38 7.42 -18.19
CA ARG A 129 16.77 6.83 -19.48
C ARG A 129 17.53 5.55 -19.17
N ILE A 130 16.83 4.43 -19.11
CA ILE A 130 17.41 3.07 -18.97
C ILE A 130 17.13 2.35 -20.27
#